data_AF-A0A8S2VZ12-F1
#
_entry.id   AF-A0A8S2VZ12-F1
#
_cell.length_a   1.000
_cell.length_b   1.000
_cell.length_c   1.000
_cell.angle_alpha   90.00
_cell.angle_beta   90.00
_cell.angle_gamma   90.00
#
_symmetry.space_group_name_H-M   'P 1'
#
loop_
_entity.id
_entity.type
_entity.pdbx_description
1 polymer ?
#
loop_
_entity_poly.entity_id
_entity_poly.type
_entity_poly.pdbx_seq_one_letter_code
_entity_poly.pdbx_strand_id
1 'polypeptide(L)'
;MQSAWRRCPPPCSKHTLYQWQHFIEKPQQQRTQTNINLCAKKLDAVNKNVLGVIGSTPLSSILSIPLQSTFDYFHLVLEIHFRFLLSEWHNIIKQNPKAIIFINEFINEIKYPHSFNRRPTDFSNFHKWKASELRSFMLYIIMPLLIKLRLNIPNCFPEVFLSHFLLLYVYVRVLHNLTDLGDVLNMPMFIHFYLSKFSSLYDQCKELYSVHALVHLWQQVQQHGSLAFHSLFASESALQVFEKLSHGSVFLGEQISYWWCVFQQLHYKHVHYSPSLFTVDEIIEDNFIDLNNLARYRQEFDLSFNQKFGQFHDSSFKYYSRYKAGLIT
;
A
#
# COMPACT_ATOMS: atom_id res chain seq x y z
N MET A 1 -0.22 12.49 -17.71
CA MET A 1 0.33 11.13 -17.95
C MET A 1 -0.64 10.04 -17.45
N GLN A 2 -1.81 9.86 -18.07
CA GLN A 2 -2.81 8.85 -17.63
C GLN A 2 -3.27 7.88 -18.74
N SER A 3 -2.65 7.89 -19.92
CA SER A 3 -3.17 7.18 -21.10
C SER A 3 -2.38 5.93 -21.53
N ALA A 4 -1.29 5.56 -20.87
CA ALA A 4 -0.45 4.44 -21.32
C ALA A 4 -0.89 3.05 -20.80
N TRP A 5 -1.70 2.98 -19.74
CA TRP A 5 -2.02 1.71 -19.06
C TRP A 5 -3.39 1.11 -19.43
N ARG A 6 -4.11 1.67 -20.41
CA ARG A 6 -5.47 1.24 -20.82
C ARG A 6 -5.55 0.62 -22.22
N ARG A 7 -4.53 -0.11 -22.68
CA ARG A 7 -4.70 -0.96 -23.87
C ARG A 7 -4.87 -2.40 -23.43
N CYS A 8 -6.12 -2.85 -23.35
CA CYS A 8 -6.41 -4.28 -23.43
C CYS A 8 -5.78 -4.81 -24.72
N PRO A 9 -4.99 -5.90 -24.66
CA PRO A 9 -4.62 -6.62 -25.87
C PRO A 9 -5.88 -7.18 -26.56
N PRO A 10 -5.84 -7.41 -27.89
CA PRO A 10 -6.98 -7.91 -28.65
C PRO A 10 -7.49 -9.26 -28.13
N PRO A 11 -8.78 -9.59 -28.38
CA PRO A 11 -9.36 -10.83 -27.89
C PRO A 11 -8.73 -12.02 -28.61
N CYS A 12 -8.51 -13.12 -27.87
CA CYS A 12 -7.94 -14.37 -28.36
C CYS A 12 -6.43 -14.37 -28.65
N SER A 13 -5.64 -14.40 -27.58
CA SER A 13 -4.64 -15.46 -27.45
C SER A 13 -4.52 -15.80 -25.97
N LYS A 14 -4.72 -17.09 -25.64
CA LYS A 14 -4.51 -17.75 -24.35
C LYS A 14 -3.68 -16.90 -23.35
N HIS A 15 -4.34 -16.11 -22.50
CA HIS A 15 -3.67 -15.37 -21.42
C HIS A 15 -3.43 -16.34 -20.27
N THR A 16 -2.47 -17.22 -20.47
CA THR A 16 -2.31 -18.43 -19.71
C THR A 16 -1.61 -18.19 -18.37
N LEU A 17 -2.38 -18.32 -17.29
CA LEU A 17 -1.90 -18.97 -16.05
C LEU A 17 -1.05 -20.23 -16.32
N TYR A 18 -1.21 -20.91 -17.47
CA TYR A 18 -0.38 -22.05 -17.92
C TYR A 18 1.12 -21.76 -18.12
N GLN A 19 1.63 -20.53 -17.98
CA GLN A 19 3.10 -20.31 -17.89
C GLN A 19 3.60 -20.12 -16.45
N TRP A 20 2.73 -20.03 -15.45
CA TRP A 20 3.13 -19.74 -14.07
C TRP A 20 3.85 -20.92 -13.40
N GLN A 21 3.36 -22.16 -13.59
CA GLN A 21 4.05 -23.37 -13.13
C GLN A 21 5.42 -23.53 -13.79
N HIS A 22 5.52 -23.27 -15.10
CA HIS A 22 6.81 -23.25 -15.82
C HIS A 22 7.74 -22.10 -15.41
N PHE A 23 7.24 -20.99 -14.87
CA PHE A 23 8.08 -19.87 -14.40
C PHE A 23 8.74 -20.18 -13.05
N ILE A 24 8.09 -21.01 -12.21
CA ILE A 24 8.68 -21.54 -10.98
C ILE A 24 9.83 -22.51 -11.31
N GLU A 25 9.71 -23.27 -12.41
CA GLU A 25 10.70 -24.29 -12.81
C GLU A 25 12.02 -23.73 -13.33
N LYS A 26 12.06 -22.46 -13.78
CA LYS A 26 13.32 -21.81 -14.17
C LYS A 26 13.86 -20.97 -13.02
N PRO A 27 15.08 -21.24 -12.51
CA PRO A 27 15.69 -20.36 -11.52
C PRO A 27 15.82 -18.96 -12.12
N GLN A 28 15.15 -17.99 -11.50
CA GLN A 28 15.26 -16.59 -11.90
C GLN A 28 16.66 -16.10 -11.56
N GLN A 29 17.51 -15.97 -12.57
CA GLN A 29 18.81 -15.34 -12.39
C GLN A 29 18.63 -13.83 -12.28
N GLN A 30 19.00 -13.27 -11.13
CA GLN A 30 19.01 -11.83 -10.93
C GLN A 30 19.94 -11.17 -11.94
N ARG A 31 19.51 -10.06 -12.54
CA ARG A 31 20.37 -9.29 -13.44
C ARG A 31 21.48 -8.62 -12.63
N THR A 32 22.72 -8.93 -12.99
CA THR A 32 23.90 -8.27 -12.45
C THR A 32 24.27 -7.05 -13.29
N GLN A 33 24.99 -6.11 -12.68
CA GLN A 33 25.57 -4.97 -13.39
C GLN A 33 26.43 -5.42 -14.58
N THR A 34 27.20 -6.50 -14.41
CA THR A 34 28.04 -7.08 -15.46
C THR A 34 27.21 -7.57 -16.65
N ASN A 35 26.11 -8.27 -16.40
CA ASN A 35 25.22 -8.77 -17.45
C ASN A 35 24.54 -7.61 -18.20
N ILE A 36 24.16 -6.54 -17.52
CA ILE A 36 23.53 -5.38 -18.17
C ILE A 36 24.55 -4.61 -19.00
N ASN A 37 25.77 -4.40 -18.48
CA ASN A 37 26.85 -3.78 -19.23
C ASN A 37 27.22 -4.59 -20.49
N LEU A 38 27.20 -5.92 -20.40
CA LEU A 38 27.38 -6.80 -21.56
C LEU A 38 26.26 -6.63 -22.59
N CYS A 39 25.01 -6.55 -22.14
CA CYS A 39 23.86 -6.32 -23.03
C CYS A 39 23.92 -4.95 -23.71
N ALA A 40 24.33 -3.90 -23.00
CA ALA A 40 24.55 -2.57 -23.57
C ALA A 40 25.63 -2.60 -24.67
N LYS A 41 26.78 -3.23 -24.41
CA LYS A 41 27.84 -3.40 -25.44
C LYS A 41 27.36 -4.18 -26.67
N LYS A 42 26.53 -5.21 -26.47
CA LYS A 42 25.92 -5.97 -27.58
C LYS A 42 24.91 -5.12 -28.35
N LEU A 43 24.17 -4.25 -27.68
CA LEU A 43 23.26 -3.32 -28.33
C LEU A 43 24.02 -2.34 -29.21
N ASP A 44 25.14 -1.78 -28.75
CA ASP A 44 25.96 -0.85 -29.56
C ASP A 44 26.44 -1.52 -30.86
N ALA A 45 26.64 -2.83 -30.86
CA ALA A 45 27.03 -3.60 -32.05
C ALA A 45 25.85 -3.98 -32.97
N VAL A 46 24.66 -4.25 -32.41
CA VAL A 46 23.52 -4.84 -33.15
C VAL A 46 22.40 -3.82 -33.44
N ASN A 47 22.46 -2.64 -32.81
CA ASN A 47 21.49 -1.54 -32.89
C ASN A 47 20.03 -1.98 -32.65
N LYS A 48 19.84 -3.00 -31.80
CA LYS A 48 18.55 -3.56 -31.39
C LYS A 48 18.54 -3.86 -29.90
N ASN A 49 17.36 -3.78 -29.29
CA ASN A 49 17.15 -4.08 -27.88
C ASN A 49 17.64 -5.50 -27.54
N VAL A 50 18.56 -5.61 -26.58
CA VAL A 50 19.07 -6.90 -26.08
C VAL A 50 18.50 -7.12 -24.68
N LEU A 51 17.61 -8.11 -24.54
CA LEU A 51 16.95 -8.44 -23.25
C LEU A 51 16.28 -7.22 -22.58
N GLY A 52 15.77 -6.27 -23.36
CA GLY A 52 15.12 -5.07 -22.84
C GLY A 52 16.06 -3.96 -22.39
N VAL A 53 17.38 -4.10 -22.58
CA VAL A 53 18.32 -2.97 -22.51
C VAL A 53 18.15 -2.14 -23.78
N ILE A 54 17.95 -0.83 -23.62
CA ILE A 54 17.64 0.12 -24.71
C ILE A 54 18.89 0.93 -25.12
N GLY A 55 19.85 1.11 -24.21
CA GLY A 55 21.11 1.78 -24.49
C GLY A 55 21.91 2.09 -23.22
N SER A 56 23.14 2.54 -23.39
CA SER A 56 23.97 3.06 -22.30
C SER A 56 23.55 4.48 -21.91
N THR A 57 23.57 4.80 -20.62
CA THR A 57 23.35 6.17 -20.13
C THR A 57 24.66 6.70 -19.53
N PRO A 58 24.96 8.02 -19.59
CA PRO A 58 26.10 8.58 -18.87
C PRO A 58 26.08 8.27 -17.37
N LEU A 59 24.88 8.17 -16.78
CA LEU A 59 24.66 7.81 -15.39
C LEU A 59 25.08 6.37 -15.05
N SER A 60 25.19 5.46 -16.03
CA SER A 60 25.63 4.08 -15.78
C SER A 60 27.07 3.97 -15.27
N SER A 61 27.88 5.03 -15.46
CA SER A 61 29.24 5.13 -14.92
C SER A 61 29.27 5.58 -13.45
N ILE A 62 28.20 6.22 -12.97
CA ILE A 62 28.11 6.83 -11.64
C ILE A 62 27.22 5.98 -10.72
N LEU A 63 26.13 5.43 -11.27
CA LEU A 63 25.11 4.70 -10.53
C LEU A 63 25.05 3.25 -11.00
N SER A 64 25.20 2.33 -10.04
CA SER A 64 24.84 0.94 -10.23
C SER A 64 23.33 0.80 -10.35
N ILE A 65 22.90 -0.14 -11.18
CA ILE A 65 21.48 -0.42 -11.38
C ILE A 65 20.93 -1.01 -10.08
N PRO A 66 19.77 -0.53 -9.59
CA PRO A 66 19.17 -1.07 -8.38
C PRO A 66 18.92 -2.57 -8.56
N LEU A 67 19.43 -3.36 -7.61
CA LEU A 67 19.33 -4.82 -7.61
C LEU A 67 17.87 -5.31 -7.61
N GLN A 68 16.99 -4.53 -6.98
CA GLN A 68 15.56 -4.78 -6.89
C GLN A 68 14.84 -3.45 -6.69
N SER A 69 13.68 -3.32 -7.32
CA SER A 69 12.71 -2.25 -7.02
C SER A 69 11.53 -2.89 -6.31
N THR A 70 11.10 -2.30 -5.20
CA THR A 70 9.91 -2.76 -4.48
C THR A 70 8.66 -2.44 -5.27
N PHE A 71 7.72 -3.39 -5.31
CA PHE A 71 6.35 -3.13 -5.73
C PHE A 71 5.69 -2.18 -4.73
N ASP A 72 5.21 -1.06 -5.25
CA ASP A 72 4.53 -0.06 -4.44
C ASP A 72 3.10 -0.51 -4.08
N TYR A 73 2.83 -0.62 -2.79
CA TYR A 73 1.50 -0.92 -2.24
C TYR A 73 0.42 0.07 -2.69
N PHE A 74 0.74 1.36 -2.77
CA PHE A 74 -0.22 2.41 -3.13
C PHE A 74 -0.78 2.18 -4.54
N HIS A 75 0.10 2.03 -5.53
CA HIS A 75 -0.34 1.86 -6.90
C HIS A 75 -0.86 0.45 -7.14
N LEU A 76 -0.09 -0.57 -6.74
CA LEU A 76 -0.39 -1.95 -7.09
C LEU A 76 -1.69 -2.42 -6.42
N VAL A 77 -1.77 -2.29 -5.10
CA VAL A 77 -2.84 -2.89 -4.31
C VAL A 77 -4.06 -1.98 -4.27
N LEU A 78 -3.89 -0.68 -3.98
CA LEU A 78 -5.02 0.22 -3.79
C LEU A 78 -5.56 0.78 -5.12
N GLU A 79 -4.74 1.52 -5.86
CA GLU A 79 -5.22 2.27 -7.03
C GLU A 79 -5.54 1.39 -8.24
N ILE A 80 -4.83 0.27 -8.41
CA ILE A 80 -5.05 -0.65 -9.53
C ILE A 80 -5.96 -1.81 -9.10
N HIS A 81 -5.47 -2.70 -8.24
CA HIS A 81 -6.15 -3.98 -7.99
C HIS A 81 -7.45 -3.82 -7.20
N PHE A 82 -7.43 -3.09 -6.09
CA PHE A 82 -8.62 -2.90 -5.27
C PHE A 82 -9.67 -2.06 -5.99
N ARG A 83 -9.28 -1.00 -6.69
CA ARG A 83 -10.19 -0.21 -7.53
C ARG A 83 -10.84 -1.04 -8.62
N PHE A 84 -10.11 -1.98 -9.22
CA PHE A 84 -10.67 -2.96 -10.15
C PHE A 84 -11.76 -3.81 -9.47
N LEU A 85 -11.47 -4.39 -8.30
CA LEU A 85 -12.45 -5.19 -7.55
C LEU A 85 -13.71 -4.40 -7.20
N LEU A 86 -13.55 -3.16 -6.73
CA LEU A 86 -14.69 -2.27 -6.45
C LEU A 86 -15.54 -2.02 -7.70
N SER A 87 -14.93 -1.91 -8.87
CA SER A 87 -15.66 -1.75 -10.13
C SER A 87 -16.48 -2.98 -10.49
N GLU A 88 -15.91 -4.17 -10.34
CA GLU A 88 -16.62 -5.43 -10.58
C GLU A 88 -17.78 -5.60 -9.60
N TRP A 89 -17.54 -5.35 -8.31
CA TRP A 89 -18.57 -5.49 -7.29
C TRP A 89 -19.65 -4.43 -7.39
N HIS A 90 -19.31 -3.18 -7.69
CA HIS A 90 -20.29 -2.14 -7.91
C HIS A 90 -21.25 -2.53 -9.05
N ASN A 91 -20.76 -3.16 -10.12
CA ASN A 91 -21.61 -3.64 -11.22
C ASN A 91 -22.60 -4.75 -10.81
N ILE A 92 -22.24 -5.56 -9.81
CA ILE A 92 -23.12 -6.58 -9.23
C ILE A 92 -24.12 -5.93 -8.27
N ILE A 93 -23.62 -5.15 -7.32
CA ILE A 93 -24.40 -4.56 -6.22
C ILE A 93 -25.43 -3.55 -6.73
N LYS A 94 -25.09 -2.76 -7.76
CA LYS A 94 -26.01 -1.73 -8.31
C LYS A 94 -27.32 -2.31 -8.88
N GLN A 95 -27.39 -3.61 -9.13
CA GLN A 95 -28.62 -4.29 -9.54
C GLN A 95 -29.69 -4.26 -8.44
N ASN A 96 -29.29 -4.05 -7.18
CA ASN A 96 -30.18 -3.87 -6.05
C ASN A 96 -29.99 -2.47 -5.44
N PRO A 97 -30.88 -1.49 -5.73
CA PRO A 97 -30.76 -0.13 -5.21
C PRO A 97 -30.72 -0.05 -3.68
N LYS A 98 -31.40 -0.96 -2.98
CA LYS A 98 -31.38 -1.03 -1.51
C LYS A 98 -29.97 -1.34 -0.99
N ALA A 99 -29.18 -2.11 -1.73
CA ALA A 99 -27.81 -2.42 -1.38
C ALA A 99 -26.89 -1.20 -1.45
N ILE A 100 -27.06 -0.35 -2.48
CA ILE A 100 -26.29 0.90 -2.60
C ILE A 100 -26.66 1.88 -1.48
N ILE A 101 -27.95 2.02 -1.17
CA ILE A 101 -28.42 2.88 -0.06
C ILE A 101 -27.81 2.40 1.26
N PHE A 102 -27.91 1.09 1.55
CA PHE A 102 -27.34 0.50 2.76
C PHE A 102 -25.83 0.72 2.88
N ILE A 103 -25.08 0.57 1.79
CA ILE A 103 -23.63 0.82 1.79
C ILE A 103 -23.32 2.28 2.13
N ASN A 104 -24.03 3.23 1.50
CA ASN A 104 -23.79 4.65 1.73
C ASN A 104 -24.14 5.05 3.17
N GLU A 105 -25.27 4.56 3.71
CA GLU A 105 -25.65 4.75 5.12
C GLU A 105 -24.58 4.18 6.05
N PHE A 106 -24.12 2.95 5.80
CA PHE A 106 -23.06 2.34 6.60
C PHE A 106 -21.75 3.15 6.60
N ILE A 107 -21.31 3.64 5.44
CA ILE A 107 -20.09 4.46 5.33
C ILE A 107 -20.24 5.77 6.11
N ASN A 108 -21.42 6.39 6.06
CA ASN A 108 -21.72 7.66 6.73
C ASN A 108 -21.83 7.53 8.25
N GLU A 109 -22.23 6.37 8.76
CA GLU A 109 -22.34 6.10 10.21
C GLU A 109 -20.98 5.87 10.89
N ILE A 110 -19.91 5.59 10.12
CA ILE A 110 -18.60 5.30 10.69
C ILE A 110 -18.00 6.56 11.33
N LYS A 111 -17.62 6.43 12.61
CA LYS A 111 -16.84 7.45 13.32
C LYS A 111 -15.36 7.24 13.02
N TYR A 112 -14.79 8.15 12.22
CA TYR A 112 -13.37 8.12 11.85
C TYR A 112 -12.51 8.79 12.93
N PRO A 113 -11.37 8.21 13.32
CA PRO A 113 -10.41 8.88 14.20
C PRO A 113 -9.90 10.19 13.60
N HIS A 114 -9.47 11.13 14.45
CA HIS A 114 -8.94 12.43 14.02
C HIS A 114 -7.72 12.33 13.09
N SER A 115 -6.96 11.23 13.14
CA SER A 115 -5.82 10.98 12.26
C SER A 115 -6.21 10.68 10.80
N PHE A 116 -7.49 10.43 10.51
CA PHE A 116 -7.98 10.17 9.16
C PHE A 116 -8.42 11.49 8.52
N ASN A 117 -7.51 12.11 7.77
CA ASN A 117 -7.74 13.40 7.10
C ASN A 117 -8.80 13.35 5.98
N ARG A 118 -9.14 12.16 5.48
CA ARG A 118 -10.15 11.95 4.42
C ARG A 118 -11.01 10.73 4.74
N ARG A 119 -12.24 10.75 4.26
CA ARG A 119 -13.25 9.70 4.48
C ARG A 119 -13.83 9.29 3.13
N PRO A 120 -13.98 7.98 2.85
CA PRO A 120 -14.73 7.53 1.69
C PRO A 120 -16.09 8.21 1.64
N THR A 121 -16.47 8.63 0.44
CA THR A 121 -17.78 9.26 0.17
C THR A 121 -18.75 8.21 -0.38
N ASP A 122 -19.77 8.60 -1.13
CA ASP A 122 -20.72 7.67 -1.74
C ASP A 122 -20.01 6.57 -2.53
N PHE A 123 -20.48 5.33 -2.34
CA PHE A 123 -19.93 4.16 -3.01
C PHE A 123 -20.04 4.26 -4.53
N SER A 124 -21.09 4.87 -5.07
CA SER A 124 -21.25 5.11 -6.52
C SER A 124 -20.14 5.97 -7.11
N ASN A 125 -19.46 6.78 -6.29
CA ASN A 125 -18.38 7.68 -6.68
C ASN A 125 -16.99 7.14 -6.33
N PHE A 126 -16.84 5.84 -6.04
CA PHE A 126 -15.57 5.25 -5.60
C PHE A 126 -14.39 5.52 -6.57
N HIS A 127 -14.66 5.69 -7.87
CA HIS A 127 -13.66 6.08 -8.87
C HIS A 127 -12.96 7.42 -8.57
N LYS A 128 -13.59 8.32 -7.80
CA LYS A 128 -13.04 9.63 -7.42
C LYS A 128 -12.32 9.61 -6.07
N TRP A 129 -12.46 8.54 -5.30
CA TRP A 129 -11.79 8.41 -4.00
C TRP A 129 -10.27 8.47 -4.19
N LYS A 130 -9.59 9.21 -3.31
CA LYS A 130 -8.14 9.24 -3.23
C LYS A 130 -7.62 7.92 -2.62
N ALA A 131 -6.38 7.59 -2.92
CA ALA A 131 -5.71 6.42 -2.33
C ALA A 131 -5.79 6.34 -0.79
N SER A 132 -5.76 7.47 -0.07
CA SER A 132 -5.91 7.47 1.39
C SER A 132 -7.30 7.00 1.85
N GLU A 133 -8.34 7.31 1.08
CA GLU A 133 -9.70 6.83 1.30
C GLU A 133 -9.80 5.35 0.94
N LEU A 134 -9.23 4.93 -0.20
CA LEU A 134 -9.14 3.52 -0.59
C LEU A 134 -8.42 2.66 0.45
N ARG A 135 -7.30 3.16 1.00
CA ARG A 135 -6.55 2.49 2.07
C ARG A 135 -7.43 2.25 3.29
N SER A 136 -8.09 3.31 3.74
CA SER A 136 -8.95 3.27 4.92
C SER A 136 -10.13 2.31 4.69
N PHE A 137 -10.72 2.36 3.50
CA PHE A 137 -11.82 1.50 3.10
C PHE A 137 -11.40 0.03 3.04
N MET A 138 -10.29 -0.29 2.37
CA MET A 138 -9.77 -1.64 2.21
C MET A 138 -9.40 -2.29 3.55
N LEU A 139 -8.69 -1.55 4.41
CA LEU A 139 -8.14 -2.13 5.63
C LEU A 139 -9.19 -2.26 6.74
N TYR A 140 -10.15 -1.33 6.84
CA TYR A 140 -11.00 -1.24 8.03
C TYR A 140 -12.50 -1.37 7.77
N ILE A 141 -12.98 -1.01 6.58
CA ILE A 141 -14.42 -0.78 6.34
C ILE A 141 -15.04 -1.90 5.53
N ILE A 142 -14.40 -2.29 4.42
CA ILE A 142 -14.99 -3.17 3.41
C ILE A 142 -15.42 -4.52 3.98
N MET A 143 -14.63 -5.15 4.86
CA MET A 143 -14.98 -6.47 5.40
C MET A 143 -16.21 -6.45 6.31
N PRO A 144 -16.28 -5.60 7.35
CA PRO A 144 -17.50 -5.42 8.13
C PRO A 144 -18.71 -5.03 7.26
N LEU A 145 -18.49 -4.15 6.28
CA LEU A 145 -19.53 -3.71 5.34
C LEU A 145 -20.10 -4.89 4.55
N LEU A 146 -19.26 -5.70 3.88
CA LEU A 146 -19.72 -6.81 3.04
C LEU A 146 -20.43 -7.90 3.87
N ILE A 147 -19.98 -8.16 5.10
CA ILE A 147 -20.64 -9.10 6.02
C ILE A 147 -22.04 -8.58 6.36
N LYS A 148 -22.16 -7.32 6.81
CA LYS A 148 -23.47 -6.74 7.15
C LYS A 148 -24.38 -6.62 5.94
N LEU A 149 -23.83 -6.27 4.78
CA LEU A 149 -24.58 -6.17 3.53
C LEU A 149 -25.25 -7.52 3.18
N ARG A 150 -24.49 -8.62 3.27
CA ARG A 150 -25.02 -9.97 3.02
C ARG A 150 -26.10 -10.38 4.04
N LEU A 151 -25.92 -10.03 5.31
CA LEU A 151 -26.88 -10.36 6.39
C LEU A 151 -28.19 -9.58 6.26
N ASN A 152 -28.14 -8.29 5.90
CA ASN A 152 -29.33 -7.44 5.82
C ASN A 152 -30.03 -7.52 4.47
N ILE A 153 -29.28 -7.78 3.39
CA ILE A 153 -29.81 -7.82 2.02
C ILE A 153 -29.36 -9.12 1.36
N PRO A 154 -30.09 -10.22 1.57
CA PRO A 154 -29.76 -11.52 0.97
C PRO A 154 -29.66 -11.42 -0.55
N ASN A 155 -28.77 -12.21 -1.15
CA ASN A 155 -28.55 -12.31 -2.60
C ASN A 155 -28.04 -11.05 -3.32
N CYS A 156 -27.72 -9.95 -2.63
CA CYS A 156 -27.16 -8.76 -3.28
C CYS A 156 -25.67 -8.88 -3.63
N PHE A 157 -24.94 -9.77 -2.95
CA PHE A 157 -23.53 -10.01 -3.17
C PHE A 157 -23.24 -11.51 -3.01
N PRO A 158 -22.79 -12.22 -4.07
CA PRO A 158 -22.57 -13.67 -3.99
C PRO A 158 -21.45 -14.03 -3.03
N GLU A 159 -21.67 -15.10 -2.25
CA GLU A 159 -20.71 -15.59 -1.25
C GLU A 159 -19.33 -15.91 -1.83
N VAL A 160 -19.28 -16.41 -3.05
CA VAL A 160 -18.02 -16.80 -3.70
C VAL A 160 -17.06 -15.60 -3.85
N PHE A 161 -17.58 -14.40 -4.16
CA PHE A 161 -16.76 -13.18 -4.24
C PHE A 161 -16.28 -12.72 -2.86
N LEU A 162 -17.11 -12.90 -1.81
CA LEU A 162 -16.73 -12.58 -0.44
C LEU A 162 -15.60 -13.49 0.05
N SER A 163 -15.76 -14.81 -0.11
CA SER A 163 -14.76 -15.79 0.29
C SER A 163 -13.45 -15.61 -0.49
N HIS A 164 -13.54 -15.31 -1.78
CA HIS A 164 -12.37 -14.99 -2.59
C HIS A 164 -11.66 -13.72 -2.10
N PHE A 165 -12.40 -12.63 -1.87
CA PHE A 165 -11.81 -11.41 -1.35
C PHE A 165 -11.19 -11.58 0.05
N LEU A 166 -11.78 -12.41 0.91
CA LEU A 166 -11.25 -12.67 2.25
C LEU A 166 -9.80 -13.17 2.21
N LEU A 167 -9.44 -13.98 1.21
CA LEU A 167 -8.06 -14.44 1.01
C LEU A 167 -7.11 -13.26 0.76
N LEU A 168 -7.49 -12.33 -0.13
CA LEU A 168 -6.72 -11.12 -0.41
C LEU A 168 -6.69 -10.16 0.78
N TYR A 169 -7.81 -10.01 1.48
CA TYR A 169 -7.90 -9.13 2.63
C TYR A 169 -6.97 -9.59 3.75
N VAL A 170 -6.99 -10.89 4.11
CA VAL A 170 -6.06 -11.46 5.10
C VAL A 170 -4.62 -11.27 4.63
N TYR A 171 -4.32 -11.61 3.38
CA TYR A 171 -3.00 -11.43 2.78
C TYR A 171 -2.49 -10.00 2.96
N VAL A 172 -3.23 -9.00 2.48
CA VAL A 172 -2.79 -7.60 2.55
C VAL A 172 -2.74 -7.08 4.00
N ARG A 173 -3.67 -7.50 4.87
CA ARG A 173 -3.69 -7.08 6.29
C ARG A 173 -2.45 -7.56 7.04
N VAL A 174 -2.04 -8.82 6.84
CA VAL A 174 -0.83 -9.38 7.45
C VAL A 174 0.41 -8.67 6.93
N LEU A 175 0.50 -8.48 5.61
CA LEU A 175 1.65 -7.84 4.98
C LEU A 175 1.79 -6.34 5.31
N HIS A 176 0.67 -5.64 5.54
CA HIS A 176 0.65 -4.22 5.91
C HIS A 176 0.85 -4.01 7.43
N ASN A 177 0.31 -4.87 8.27
CA ASN A 177 0.46 -4.79 9.72
C ASN A 177 1.35 -5.92 10.22
N LEU A 178 2.61 -5.88 9.78
CA LEU A 178 3.63 -6.85 10.13
C LEU A 178 3.85 -6.86 11.65
N THR A 179 3.47 -7.95 12.30
CA THR A 179 3.63 -8.15 13.75
C THR A 179 4.49 -9.38 14.04
N ASP A 180 4.27 -10.47 13.30
CA ASP A 180 5.11 -11.66 13.28
C ASP A 180 5.52 -12.01 11.85
N LEU A 181 6.79 -12.38 11.67
CA LEU A 181 7.30 -12.89 10.40
C LEU A 181 6.75 -14.28 10.08
N GLY A 182 6.43 -15.08 11.10
CA GLY A 182 5.78 -16.39 10.93
C GLY A 182 4.47 -16.29 10.15
N ASP A 183 3.65 -15.29 10.44
CA ASP A 183 2.42 -15.02 9.71
C ASP A 183 2.67 -14.71 8.23
N VAL A 184 3.71 -13.91 7.91
CA VAL A 184 4.10 -13.60 6.53
C VAL A 184 4.49 -14.86 5.77
N LEU A 185 5.20 -15.79 6.40
CA LEU A 185 5.62 -17.05 5.76
C LEU A 185 4.45 -17.98 5.46
N ASN A 186 3.29 -17.79 6.11
CA ASN A 186 2.06 -18.52 5.82
C ASN A 186 1.21 -17.89 4.70
N MET A 187 1.50 -16.65 4.32
CA MET A 187 0.76 -15.91 3.29
C MET A 187 0.85 -16.45 1.84
N PRO A 188 1.88 -17.19 1.41
CA PRO A 188 1.93 -17.77 0.06
C PRO A 188 0.69 -18.62 -0.25
N MET A 189 0.21 -19.41 0.71
CA MET A 189 -0.97 -20.25 0.54
C MET A 189 -2.22 -19.41 0.21
N PHE A 190 -2.45 -18.31 0.94
CA PHE A 190 -3.60 -17.43 0.71
C PHE A 190 -3.59 -16.81 -0.68
N ILE A 191 -2.44 -16.28 -1.11
CA ILE A 191 -2.35 -15.64 -2.42
C ILE A 191 -2.41 -16.65 -3.56
N HIS A 192 -1.82 -17.84 -3.41
CA HIS A 192 -1.94 -18.89 -4.42
C HIS A 192 -3.39 -19.37 -4.58
N PHE A 193 -4.14 -19.56 -3.49
CA PHE A 193 -5.56 -19.89 -3.57
C PHE A 193 -6.38 -18.75 -4.22
N TYR A 194 -6.12 -17.50 -3.83
CA TYR A 194 -6.76 -16.33 -4.45
C TYR A 194 -6.58 -16.33 -5.98
N LEU A 195 -5.34 -16.53 -6.45
CA LEU A 195 -5.02 -16.51 -7.87
C LEU A 195 -5.59 -17.70 -8.63
N SER A 196 -5.59 -18.88 -8.02
CA SER A 196 -6.15 -20.09 -8.65
C SER A 196 -7.64 -19.98 -9.01
N LYS A 197 -8.37 -19.07 -8.33
CA LYS A 197 -9.80 -18.83 -8.55
C LYS A 197 -10.10 -17.54 -9.30
N PHE A 198 -9.10 -16.69 -9.54
CA PHE A 198 -9.31 -15.34 -10.07
C PHE A 198 -9.98 -15.34 -11.45
N SER A 199 -9.40 -16.03 -12.44
CA SER A 199 -9.97 -16.12 -13.80
C SER A 199 -11.39 -16.67 -13.83
N SER A 200 -11.68 -17.67 -12.98
CA SER A 200 -13.03 -18.27 -12.92
C SER A 200 -14.10 -17.29 -12.44
N LEU A 201 -13.72 -16.29 -11.64
CA LEU A 201 -14.64 -15.30 -11.06
C LEU A 201 -14.70 -14.01 -11.86
N TYR A 202 -13.59 -13.59 -12.45
CA TYR A 202 -13.45 -12.26 -13.04
C TYR A 202 -13.18 -12.26 -14.55
N ASP A 203 -13.09 -13.42 -15.21
CA ASP A 203 -12.59 -13.61 -16.57
C ASP A 203 -11.04 -13.58 -16.65
N GLN A 204 -10.50 -14.53 -17.42
CA GLN A 204 -9.08 -14.65 -17.75
C GLN A 204 -8.52 -13.38 -18.42
N CYS A 205 -9.36 -12.65 -19.18
CA CYS A 205 -8.95 -11.39 -19.80
C CYS A 205 -8.62 -10.29 -18.76
N LYS A 206 -9.05 -10.46 -17.50
CA LYS A 206 -8.83 -9.52 -16.41
C LYS A 206 -7.65 -9.90 -15.51
N GLU A 207 -6.88 -10.93 -15.85
CA GLU A 207 -5.62 -11.29 -15.21
C GLU A 207 -4.50 -10.33 -15.63
N LEU A 208 -4.61 -9.08 -15.15
CA LEU A 208 -3.66 -8.01 -15.43
C LEU A 208 -2.36 -8.19 -14.63
N TYR A 209 -1.34 -7.39 -14.99
CA TYR A 209 -0.07 -7.34 -14.26
C TYR A 209 -0.23 -7.20 -12.74
N SER A 210 -1.22 -6.43 -12.29
CA SER A 210 -1.46 -6.25 -10.85
C SER A 210 -1.76 -7.56 -10.14
N VAL A 211 -2.52 -8.46 -10.79
CA VAL A 211 -2.88 -9.78 -10.28
C VAL A 211 -1.62 -10.62 -10.09
N HIS A 212 -0.71 -10.61 -11.07
CA HIS A 212 0.56 -11.32 -11.00
C HIS A 212 1.47 -10.79 -9.88
N ALA A 213 1.63 -9.46 -9.81
CA ALA A 213 2.59 -8.83 -8.90
C ALA A 213 2.24 -9.07 -7.41
N LEU A 214 0.97 -9.39 -7.09
CA LEU A 214 0.56 -9.72 -5.72
C LEU A 214 1.32 -10.91 -5.14
N VAL A 215 1.75 -11.90 -5.93
CA VAL A 215 2.47 -13.10 -5.40
C VAL A 215 3.80 -12.74 -4.77
N HIS A 216 4.43 -11.67 -5.24
CA HIS A 216 5.78 -11.31 -4.80
C HIS A 216 5.77 -10.48 -3.51
N LEU A 217 4.60 -9.98 -3.08
CA LEU A 217 4.51 -9.05 -1.94
C LEU A 217 4.96 -9.69 -0.63
N TRP A 218 4.69 -10.97 -0.38
CA TRP A 218 5.14 -11.62 0.86
C TRP A 218 6.67 -11.73 0.94
N GLN A 219 7.34 -12.05 -0.18
CA GLN A 219 8.82 -12.10 -0.26
C GLN A 219 9.41 -10.71 -0.06
N GLN A 220 8.80 -9.70 -0.70
CA GLN A 220 9.20 -8.32 -0.50
C GLN A 220 9.06 -7.91 0.97
N VAL A 221 7.97 -8.29 1.63
CA VAL A 221 7.79 -7.96 3.05
C VAL A 221 8.80 -8.70 3.94
N GLN A 222 9.10 -9.95 3.63
CA GLN A 222 10.15 -10.72 4.31
C GLN A 222 11.52 -10.04 4.19
N GLN A 223 11.85 -9.46 3.03
CA GLN A 223 13.16 -8.86 2.75
C GLN A 223 13.27 -7.41 3.21
N HIS A 224 12.18 -6.64 3.12
CA HIS A 224 12.22 -5.18 3.20
C HIS A 224 11.30 -4.60 4.30
N GLY A 225 10.56 -5.43 5.04
CA GLY A 225 9.64 -4.98 6.09
C GLY A 225 8.21 -4.76 5.62
N SER A 226 7.36 -4.11 6.42
CA SER A 226 5.93 -3.95 6.10
C SER A 226 5.66 -3.22 4.76
N LEU A 227 4.57 -3.58 4.07
CA LEU A 227 4.06 -2.84 2.90
C LEU A 227 3.81 -1.35 3.18
N ALA A 228 3.57 -0.99 4.44
CA ALA A 228 3.43 0.42 4.84
C ALA A 228 4.70 1.23 4.55
N PHE A 229 5.88 0.61 4.63
CA PHE A 229 7.17 1.27 4.39
C PHE A 229 7.59 1.27 2.92
N HIS A 230 6.94 0.49 2.06
CA HIS A 230 7.22 0.45 0.62
C HIS A 230 6.23 1.28 -0.19
N SER A 231 5.41 2.08 0.49
CA SER A 231 4.35 2.82 -0.16
C SER A 231 4.82 4.18 -0.66
N LEU A 232 4.42 4.54 -1.88
CA LEU A 232 4.71 5.84 -2.49
C LEU A 232 3.79 6.98 -2.02
N PHE A 233 3.00 6.81 -0.95
CA PHE A 233 2.18 7.90 -0.39
C PHE A 233 2.99 9.17 -0.11
N ALA A 234 4.16 9.02 0.52
CA ALA A 234 5.04 10.14 0.84
C ALA A 234 5.63 10.76 -0.43
N SER A 235 6.07 9.93 -1.38
CA SER A 235 6.63 10.39 -2.66
C SER A 235 5.60 11.16 -3.49
N GLU A 236 4.38 10.64 -3.64
CA GLU A 236 3.28 11.32 -4.34
C GLU A 236 2.91 12.65 -3.67
N SER A 237 2.92 12.69 -2.33
CA SER A 237 2.69 13.92 -1.58
C SER A 237 3.79 14.95 -1.83
N ALA A 238 5.06 14.52 -1.88
CA ALA A 238 6.19 15.38 -2.20
C ALA A 238 6.16 15.87 -3.65
N LEU A 239 5.79 15.01 -4.61
CA LEU A 239 5.62 15.38 -6.02
C LEU A 239 4.55 16.47 -6.18
N GLN A 240 3.45 16.39 -5.43
CA GLN A 240 2.44 17.44 -5.42
C GLN A 240 2.97 18.77 -4.89
N VAL A 241 3.94 18.78 -3.97
CA VAL A 241 4.62 20.00 -3.54
C VAL A 241 5.50 20.55 -4.66
N PHE A 242 6.30 19.72 -5.31
CA PHE A 242 7.17 20.14 -6.42
C PHE A 242 6.36 20.70 -7.61
N GLU A 243 5.20 20.12 -7.92
CA GLU A 243 4.31 20.62 -8.96
C GLU A 243 3.87 22.07 -8.67
N LYS A 244 3.60 22.42 -7.40
CA LYS A 244 3.24 23.78 -7.00
C LYS A 244 4.42 24.77 -7.09
N LEU A 245 5.66 24.29 -7.14
CA LEU A 245 6.83 25.14 -7.34
C LEU A 245 7.00 25.55 -8.80
N SER A 246 6.44 24.77 -9.73
CA SER A 246 6.42 25.10 -11.15
C SER A 246 5.15 25.87 -11.52
N HIS A 247 5.31 27.04 -12.15
CA HIS A 247 4.20 27.90 -12.54
C HIS A 247 4.05 28.03 -14.07
N GLY A 248 4.88 27.33 -14.85
CA GLY A 248 4.86 27.30 -16.31
C GLY A 248 5.49 26.04 -16.91
N SER A 249 5.43 25.88 -18.24
CA SER A 249 5.86 24.67 -18.95
C SER A 249 7.32 24.67 -19.42
N VAL A 250 8.03 25.79 -19.29
CA VAL A 250 9.41 25.97 -19.78
C VAL A 250 10.37 26.00 -18.59
N PHE A 251 11.53 25.33 -18.69
CA PHE A 251 12.54 25.31 -17.63
C PHE A 251 12.00 24.84 -16.27
N LEU A 252 11.22 23.76 -16.27
CA LEU A 252 10.52 23.24 -15.09
C LEU A 252 11.50 22.89 -13.96
N GLY A 253 12.61 22.24 -14.32
CA GLY A 253 13.64 21.84 -13.36
C GLY A 253 14.29 23.05 -12.69
N GLU A 254 14.60 24.09 -13.47
CA GLU A 254 15.17 25.33 -12.99
C GLU A 254 14.20 26.06 -12.06
N GLN A 255 12.92 26.18 -12.44
CA GLN A 255 11.89 26.79 -11.58
C GLN A 255 11.75 26.06 -10.24
N ILE A 256 11.64 24.73 -10.27
CA ILE A 256 11.56 23.90 -9.06
C ILE A 256 12.81 24.10 -8.21
N SER A 257 14.00 24.05 -8.82
CA SER A 257 15.27 24.20 -8.09
C SER A 257 15.41 25.58 -7.44
N TYR A 258 15.02 26.65 -8.15
CA TYR A 258 15.08 28.02 -7.65
C TYR A 258 14.17 28.19 -6.44
N TRP A 259 12.89 27.81 -6.56
CA TRP A 259 11.94 27.93 -5.46
C TRP A 259 12.29 27.02 -4.29
N TRP A 260 12.81 25.82 -4.55
CA TRP A 260 13.31 24.93 -3.51
C TRP A 260 14.46 25.56 -2.73
N CYS A 261 15.44 26.15 -3.41
CA CYS A 261 16.55 26.87 -2.77
C CYS A 261 16.04 28.08 -1.95
N VAL A 262 15.08 28.84 -2.48
CA VAL A 262 14.43 29.95 -1.75
C VAL A 262 13.72 29.43 -0.50
N PHE A 263 12.94 28.35 -0.60
CA PHE A 263 12.29 27.73 0.55
C PHE A 263 13.29 27.22 1.59
N GLN A 264 14.37 26.57 1.18
CA GLN A 264 15.43 26.15 2.09
C GLN A 264 16.07 27.34 2.80
N GLN A 265 16.37 28.43 2.08
CA GLN A 265 16.95 29.65 2.68
C GLN A 265 15.98 30.36 3.62
N LEU A 266 14.70 30.46 3.27
CA LEU A 266 13.67 31.05 4.14
C LEU A 266 13.45 30.18 5.38
N HIS A 267 13.39 28.86 5.21
CA HIS A 267 13.31 27.93 6.33
C HIS A 267 14.55 28.04 7.22
N TYR A 268 15.75 28.16 6.65
CA TYR A 268 17.00 28.35 7.41
C TYR A 268 17.06 29.70 8.14
N LYS A 269 16.49 30.77 7.56
CA LYS A 269 16.45 32.11 8.18
C LYS A 269 15.36 32.25 9.25
N HIS A 270 14.23 31.56 9.10
CA HIS A 270 13.12 31.58 10.06
C HIS A 270 13.20 30.48 11.11
N VAL A 271 14.07 29.48 10.92
CA VAL A 271 14.31 28.41 11.88
C VAL A 271 15.77 28.46 12.31
N HIS A 272 16.03 29.06 13.48
CA HIS A 272 17.20 28.66 14.26
C HIS A 272 17.03 27.18 14.58
N TYR A 273 17.74 26.32 13.87
CA TYR A 273 17.67 24.89 14.07
C TYR A 273 18.48 24.53 15.33
N SER A 274 17.87 24.59 16.52
CA SER A 274 18.13 23.54 17.49
C SER A 274 17.36 22.32 16.97
N PRO A 275 18.04 21.20 16.71
CA PRO A 275 17.48 20.18 15.85
C PRO A 275 16.45 19.35 16.64
N SER A 276 15.19 19.81 16.58
CA SER A 276 14.17 19.64 17.63
C SER A 276 13.48 18.27 17.73
N LEU A 277 13.85 17.28 16.92
CA LEU A 277 13.17 15.97 16.97
C LEU A 277 14.08 14.74 17.00
N PHE A 278 15.38 14.86 16.68
CA PHE A 278 16.32 13.71 16.68
C PHE A 278 17.70 13.99 17.30
N THR A 279 17.91 15.20 17.81
CA THR A 279 19.24 15.69 18.20
C THR A 279 19.18 16.75 19.31
N VAL A 280 17.99 17.04 19.83
CA VAL A 280 17.89 17.51 21.20
C VAL A 280 17.90 16.25 22.05
N ASP A 281 18.78 16.19 23.04
CA ASP A 281 18.67 15.21 24.13
C ASP A 281 17.34 15.37 24.92
N GLU A 282 16.46 16.32 24.51
CA GLU A 282 15.10 16.56 24.99
C GLU A 282 14.01 15.86 24.13
N ILE A 283 14.33 14.83 23.33
CA ILE A 283 13.30 13.98 22.72
C ILE A 283 12.61 13.21 23.83
N ILE A 284 11.48 13.79 24.23
CA ILE A 284 10.65 13.43 25.36
C ILE A 284 11.32 13.84 26.68
N GLU A 285 11.35 15.14 26.97
CA GLU A 285 10.97 15.47 28.35
C GLU A 285 9.56 14.90 28.57
N ASP A 286 9.43 13.97 29.52
CA ASP A 286 8.20 13.26 29.92
C ASP A 286 7.08 14.21 30.42
N ASN A 287 7.19 15.51 30.18
CA ASN A 287 6.26 16.56 30.59
C ASN A 287 5.01 16.64 29.70
N PHE A 288 5.01 16.04 28.50
CA PHE A 288 3.79 15.92 27.66
C PHE A 288 2.82 14.85 28.17
N ILE A 289 3.33 13.96 29.01
CA ILE A 289 2.55 12.97 29.72
C ILE A 289 2.24 13.56 31.08
N ASP A 290 0.97 13.86 31.36
CA ASP A 290 0.56 14.15 32.72
C ASP A 290 0.83 12.91 33.58
N LEU A 291 1.89 12.97 34.39
CA LEU A 291 2.35 11.88 35.24
C LEU A 291 1.26 11.43 36.22
N ASN A 292 0.35 12.33 36.62
CA ASN A 292 -0.78 11.97 37.46
C ASN A 292 -1.80 11.13 36.68
N ASN A 293 -2.06 11.46 35.41
CA ASN A 293 -2.91 10.66 34.54
C ASN A 293 -2.28 9.29 34.25
N LEU A 294 -0.97 9.23 33.97
CA LEU A 294 -0.30 7.96 33.71
C LEU A 294 -0.25 7.08 34.98
N ALA A 295 -0.03 7.68 36.16
CA ALA A 295 -0.15 6.99 37.44
C ALA A 295 -1.57 6.47 37.69
N ARG A 296 -2.60 7.25 37.36
CA ARG A 296 -4.01 6.84 37.47
C ARG A 296 -4.36 5.68 36.55
N TYR A 297 -3.99 5.74 35.27
CA TYR A 297 -4.20 4.64 34.33
C TYR A 297 -3.41 3.39 34.70
N ARG A 298 -2.19 3.56 35.24
CA ARG A 298 -1.39 2.45 35.77
C ARG A 298 -2.12 1.78 36.93
N GLN A 299 -2.61 2.56 37.90
CA GLN A 299 -3.37 2.05 39.04
C GLN A 299 -4.67 1.35 38.62
N GLU A 300 -5.44 1.92 37.68
CA GLU A 300 -6.66 1.30 37.15
C GLU A 300 -6.36 -0.03 36.43
N PHE A 301 -5.26 -0.09 35.67
CA PHE A 301 -4.81 -1.32 35.05
C PHE A 301 -4.35 -2.34 36.09
N ASP A 302 -3.59 -1.94 37.10
CA ASP A 302 -3.12 -2.83 38.18
C ASP A 302 -4.27 -3.47 38.93
N LEU A 303 -5.28 -2.67 39.27
CA LEU A 303 -6.50 -3.16 39.91
C LEU A 303 -7.24 -4.12 38.98
N SER A 304 -7.42 -3.77 37.72
CA SER A 304 -8.10 -4.62 36.73
C SER A 304 -7.35 -5.92 36.45
N PHE A 305 -6.02 -5.86 36.39
CA PHE A 305 -5.15 -6.99 36.15
C PHE A 305 -5.14 -7.93 37.35
N ASN A 306 -4.98 -7.40 38.57
CA ASN A 306 -5.04 -8.20 39.79
C ASN A 306 -6.43 -8.81 40.01
N GLN A 307 -7.51 -8.06 39.75
CA GLN A 307 -8.87 -8.60 39.84
C GLN A 307 -9.08 -9.78 38.88
N LYS A 308 -8.44 -9.76 37.71
CA LYS A 308 -8.62 -10.77 36.66
C LYS A 308 -7.68 -11.96 36.78
N PHE A 309 -6.47 -11.75 37.30
CA PHE A 309 -5.40 -12.76 37.31
C PHE A 309 -4.90 -13.11 38.71
N GLY A 310 -5.40 -12.47 39.78
CA GLY A 310 -5.03 -12.72 41.17
C GLY A 310 -3.59 -12.37 41.54
N GLN A 311 -2.89 -11.64 40.67
CA GLN A 311 -1.51 -11.22 40.84
C GLN A 311 -1.28 -9.86 40.18
N PHE A 312 -0.26 -9.13 40.64
CA PHE A 312 0.19 -7.91 39.96
C PHE A 312 1.09 -8.28 38.76
N HIS A 313 1.12 -7.40 37.77
CA HIS A 313 1.98 -7.57 36.60
C HIS A 313 3.45 -7.24 36.95
N ASP A 314 4.40 -7.84 36.24
CA ASP A 314 5.83 -7.57 36.46
C ASP A 314 6.18 -6.12 36.10
N SER A 315 6.99 -5.46 36.93
CA SER A 315 7.56 -4.12 36.72
C SER A 315 8.22 -3.89 35.35
N SER A 316 8.66 -4.97 34.68
CA SER A 316 9.21 -4.95 33.32
C SER A 316 8.17 -4.73 32.22
N PHE A 317 6.88 -4.92 32.52
CA PHE A 317 5.77 -4.81 31.56
C PHE A 317 5.59 -3.36 31.10
N LYS A 318 6.06 -3.06 29.90
CA LYS A 318 5.87 -1.75 29.29
C LYS A 318 4.42 -1.65 28.81
N TYR A 319 3.66 -0.74 29.41
CA TYR A 319 2.35 -0.35 28.90
C TYR A 319 2.48 -0.04 27.42
N TYR A 320 1.78 -0.81 26.59
CA TYR A 320 1.84 -0.73 25.13
C TYR A 320 1.67 0.73 24.70
N SER A 321 2.74 1.37 24.24
CA SER A 321 2.72 2.73 23.73
C SER A 321 2.00 2.72 22.39
N ARG A 322 0.68 2.63 22.40
CA ARG A 322 -0.20 2.77 21.21
C ARG A 322 0.04 4.11 20.48
N TYR A 323 0.71 5.06 21.13
CA TYR A 323 1.19 6.30 20.53
C TYR A 323 2.43 6.16 19.63
N LYS A 324 3.32 5.18 19.87
CA LYS A 324 4.60 5.06 19.13
C LYS A 324 4.53 4.23 17.84
N ALA A 325 3.56 3.33 17.70
CA ALA A 325 3.56 2.34 16.62
C ALA A 325 2.49 2.54 15.53
N GLY A 326 1.74 3.67 15.53
CA GLY A 326 0.59 3.83 14.62
C GLY A 326 0.38 5.24 14.04
N LEU A 327 1.34 6.15 14.18
CA LEU A 327 1.21 7.56 13.79
C LEU A 327 2.39 8.10 13.00
N ILE A 328 3.19 7.23 12.38
CA ILE A 328 4.09 7.67 11.31
C ILE A 328 3.25 7.68 10.03
N THR A 329 2.86 8.89 9.69
CA THR A 329 2.06 9.37 8.55
C THR A 329 2.38 8.73 7.21
#